data_AF-A0A6J6FA67-F1
#
_entry.id   AF-A0A6J6FA67-F1
#
_cell.length_a   1.000
_cell.length_b   1.000
_cell.length_c   1.000
_cell.angle_alpha   90.00
_cell.angle_beta   90.00
_cell.angle_gamma   90.00
#
_symmetry.space_group_name_H-M   'P 1'
#
loop_
_entity.id
_entity.type
_entity.pdbx_description
1 polymer ?
#
loop_
_entity_poly.entity_id
_entity_poly.type
_entity_poly.pdbx_seq_one_letter_code
_entity_poly.pdbx_strand_id
1 'polypeptide(L)'
;MFRALLGDGSAWGMRIEFAIQPSPDGLAQAFIIGESFTSGDSVALALGDNIFHGSGFESALPGTTNFEGGHIFAYPVPDPERYGVIEFDADGTALSIEEKPQKPKSRFAIPGVYFYGPDVVDVAKGIKPSPRGELEITSVSEHYLRDGRLRVSVLDAGTMWFDTGTIDSMMDASEYVRAVERRTGAKIACPEEIAWRQGWITSDQLATIAAPLEKSGYGSYLLGLLNS
;
A
#
# COMPACT_ATOMS: atom_id res chain seq x y z
N MET A 1 -17.64 3.58 -10.98
CA MET A 1 -17.38 4.31 -9.73
C MET A 1 -15.95 4.86 -9.69
N PHE A 2 -14.91 4.02 -9.57
CA PHE A 2 -13.51 4.48 -9.48
C PHE A 2 -13.08 5.44 -10.59
N ARG A 3 -13.32 5.10 -11.88
CA ARG A 3 -13.00 5.98 -13.00
C ARG A 3 -13.71 7.35 -12.95
N ALA A 4 -14.93 7.39 -12.40
CA ALA A 4 -15.65 8.66 -12.26
C ALA A 4 -15.09 9.54 -11.14
N LEU A 5 -14.49 8.92 -10.10
CA LEU A 5 -13.89 9.62 -8.98
C LEU A 5 -12.46 10.10 -9.30
N LEU A 6 -11.64 9.22 -9.89
CA LEU A 6 -10.19 9.43 -10.06
C LEU A 6 -9.81 9.97 -11.45
N GLY A 7 -10.72 9.87 -12.43
CA GLY A 7 -10.41 10.19 -13.82
C GLY A 7 -9.28 9.32 -14.37
N ASP A 8 -8.42 9.90 -15.19
CA ASP A 8 -7.19 9.28 -15.70
C ASP A 8 -5.93 9.70 -14.91
N GLY A 9 -6.10 10.43 -13.80
CA GLY A 9 -5.02 10.95 -12.97
C GLY A 9 -4.34 12.23 -13.48
N SER A 10 -4.69 12.73 -14.66
CA SER A 10 -4.03 13.91 -15.27
C SER A 10 -4.19 15.18 -14.42
N ALA A 11 -5.28 15.31 -13.66
CA ALA A 11 -5.50 16.39 -12.70
C ALA A 11 -4.43 16.46 -11.61
N TRP A 12 -3.73 15.35 -11.34
CA TRP A 12 -2.66 15.24 -10.34
C TRP A 12 -1.28 15.01 -10.99
N GLY A 13 -1.17 15.16 -12.32
CA GLY A 13 0.07 14.87 -13.04
C GLY A 13 0.43 13.37 -13.07
N MET A 14 -0.56 12.49 -12.89
CA MET A 14 -0.39 11.03 -12.89
C MET A 14 -1.02 10.39 -14.13
N ARG A 15 -0.72 9.10 -14.36
CA ARG A 15 -1.42 8.23 -15.30
C ARG A 15 -2.09 7.09 -14.53
N ILE A 16 -3.42 7.05 -14.53
CA ILE A 16 -4.22 6.01 -13.88
C ILE A 16 -4.93 5.18 -14.95
N GLU A 17 -4.67 3.88 -14.93
CA GLU A 17 -5.36 2.89 -15.76
C GLU A 17 -6.24 1.99 -14.89
N PHE A 18 -7.29 1.42 -15.48
CA PHE A 18 -8.25 0.58 -14.76
C PHE A 18 -8.35 -0.75 -15.46
N ALA A 19 -8.23 -1.81 -14.68
CA ALA A 19 -8.49 -3.18 -15.10
C ALA A 19 -9.57 -3.81 -14.23
N ILE A 20 -10.23 -4.84 -14.74
CA ILE A 20 -11.26 -5.58 -14.02
C ILE A 20 -10.64 -6.88 -13.52
N GLN A 21 -10.81 -7.15 -12.23
CA GLN A 21 -10.65 -8.48 -11.67
C GLN A 21 -12.00 -9.22 -11.80
N PRO A 22 -12.11 -10.26 -12.65
CA PRO A 22 -13.41 -10.90 -12.91
C PRO A 22 -13.98 -11.66 -11.70
N SER A 23 -13.10 -12.22 -10.88
CA SER A 23 -13.41 -12.96 -9.65
C SER A 23 -12.28 -12.74 -8.65
N PRO A 24 -12.56 -12.65 -7.34
CA PRO A 24 -11.54 -12.42 -6.30
C PRO A 24 -10.72 -13.70 -6.04
N ASP A 25 -9.99 -14.16 -7.05
CA ASP A 25 -9.23 -15.42 -7.02
C ASP A 25 -7.86 -15.27 -6.34
N GLY A 26 -7.69 -14.26 -5.46
CA GLY A 26 -6.46 -13.99 -4.71
C GLY A 26 -5.67 -12.76 -5.20
N LEU A 27 -4.83 -12.26 -4.30
CA LEU A 27 -4.10 -10.99 -4.46
C LEU A 27 -3.01 -11.04 -5.54
N ALA A 28 -2.35 -12.19 -5.74
CA ALA A 28 -1.29 -12.31 -6.74
C ALA A 28 -1.83 -12.20 -8.18
N GLN A 29 -3.16 -12.34 -8.38
CA GLN A 29 -3.81 -12.10 -9.67
C GLN A 29 -3.62 -10.66 -10.18
N ALA A 30 -3.36 -9.70 -9.28
CA ALA A 30 -3.08 -8.32 -9.65
C ALA A 30 -1.90 -8.20 -10.63
N PHE A 31 -0.85 -9.01 -10.48
CA PHE A 31 0.32 -9.00 -11.38
C PHE A 31 0.01 -9.60 -12.75
N ILE A 32 -0.92 -10.56 -12.81
CA ILE A 32 -1.36 -11.18 -14.07
C ILE A 32 -2.25 -10.20 -14.84
N ILE A 33 -3.21 -9.59 -14.15
CA ILE A 33 -4.12 -8.59 -14.74
C ILE A 33 -3.34 -7.35 -15.19
N GLY A 34 -2.35 -6.93 -14.40
CA GLY A 34 -1.54 -5.75 -14.63
C GLY A 34 -0.35 -5.95 -15.57
N GLU A 35 -0.11 -7.15 -16.12
CA GLU A 35 1.10 -7.48 -16.89
C GLU A 35 1.45 -6.45 -17.97
N SER A 36 0.48 -6.03 -18.77
CA SER A 36 0.71 -5.03 -19.82
C SER A 36 1.02 -3.65 -19.23
N PHE A 37 0.41 -3.31 -18.08
CA PHE A 37 0.63 -2.05 -17.40
C PHE A 37 2.03 -1.97 -16.78
N THR A 38 2.53 -3.07 -16.20
CA THR A 38 3.88 -3.10 -15.60
C THR A 38 4.97 -2.98 -16.65
N SER A 39 4.74 -3.49 -17.87
CA SER A 39 5.67 -3.35 -19.01
C SER A 39 7.12 -3.77 -18.72
N GLY A 40 7.32 -4.69 -17.76
CA GLY A 40 8.66 -5.16 -17.36
C GLY A 40 9.39 -4.25 -16.38
N ASP A 41 8.72 -3.26 -15.78
CA ASP A 41 9.25 -2.47 -14.68
C ASP A 41 9.01 -3.14 -13.32
N SER A 42 9.77 -2.76 -12.30
CA SER A 42 9.46 -3.11 -10.92
C SER A 42 8.16 -2.41 -10.47
N VAL A 43 7.40 -3.06 -9.59
CA VAL A 43 6.06 -2.62 -9.21
C VAL A 43 5.85 -2.58 -7.71
N ALA A 44 4.98 -1.68 -7.29
CA ALA A 44 4.38 -1.66 -5.97
C ALA A 44 2.91 -2.10 -6.06
N LEU A 45 2.50 -3.02 -5.20
CA LEU A 45 1.11 -3.41 -4.99
C LEU A 45 0.69 -2.90 -3.61
N ALA A 46 -0.38 -2.10 -3.57
CA ALA A 46 -1.02 -1.66 -2.33
C ALA A 46 -2.48 -2.14 -2.33
N LEU A 47 -2.92 -2.68 -1.18
CA LEU A 47 -4.32 -3.05 -0.98
C LEU A 47 -5.17 -1.80 -0.70
N GLY A 48 -6.34 -1.71 -1.33
CA GLY A 48 -7.14 -0.48 -1.34
C GLY A 48 -7.82 -0.12 -0.02
N ASP A 49 -7.79 -1.00 0.97
CA ASP A 49 -8.37 -0.87 2.30
C ASP A 49 -7.33 -0.63 3.41
N ASN A 50 -6.05 -0.55 3.03
CA ASN A 50 -4.94 -0.35 3.95
C ASN A 50 -4.57 1.15 4.07
N ILE A 51 -4.43 1.63 5.30
CA ILE A 51 -4.04 3.00 5.62
C ILE A 51 -2.69 2.98 6.34
N PHE A 52 -1.73 3.73 5.83
CA PHE A 52 -0.40 3.93 6.42
C PHE A 52 -0.21 5.40 6.77
N HIS A 53 0.25 5.68 7.98
CA HIS A 53 0.57 7.05 8.40
C HIS A 53 1.69 7.07 9.44
N GLY A 54 2.64 7.99 9.31
CA GLY A 54 3.78 8.14 10.23
C GLY A 54 5.11 8.20 9.50
N SER A 55 6.08 8.88 10.10
CA SER A 55 7.40 9.16 9.49
C SER A 55 8.24 7.90 9.22
N GLY A 56 7.99 6.81 9.94
CA GLY A 56 8.70 5.55 9.77
C GLY A 56 8.44 4.90 8.41
N PHE A 57 7.23 5.04 7.87
CA PHE A 57 6.84 4.40 6.62
C PHE A 57 7.62 4.94 5.41
N GLU A 58 7.68 6.27 5.24
CA GLU A 58 8.41 6.90 4.13
C GLU A 58 9.89 6.50 4.13
N SER A 59 10.51 6.44 5.30
CA SER A 59 11.92 6.05 5.44
C SER A 59 12.17 4.56 5.16
N ALA A 60 11.13 3.72 5.26
CA ALA A 60 11.20 2.29 5.03
C ALA A 60 10.94 1.90 3.57
N LEU A 61 10.40 2.82 2.75
CA LEU A 61 10.17 2.59 1.33
C LEU A 61 11.50 2.29 0.61
N PRO A 62 11.50 1.44 -0.43
CA PRO A 62 12.69 1.23 -1.25
C PRO A 62 13.14 2.56 -1.85
N GLY A 63 14.37 2.97 -1.55
CA GLY A 63 14.95 4.22 -2.10
C GLY A 63 15.27 4.17 -3.60
N THR A 64 14.99 3.05 -4.27
CA THR A 64 15.30 2.81 -5.68
C THR A 64 14.07 2.32 -6.43
N THR A 65 13.75 2.98 -7.53
CA THR A 65 12.61 2.66 -8.41
C THR A 65 12.87 1.49 -9.36
N ASN A 66 14.06 0.88 -9.31
CA ASN A 66 14.42 -0.27 -10.13
C ASN A 66 15.27 -1.21 -9.28
N PHE A 67 14.62 -2.15 -8.61
CA PHE A 67 15.30 -3.13 -7.77
C PHE A 67 14.84 -4.54 -8.14
N GLU A 68 15.74 -5.50 -7.96
CA GLU A 68 15.48 -6.92 -8.20
C GLU A 68 14.99 -7.60 -6.93
N GLY A 69 14.15 -8.63 -7.07
CA GLY A 69 13.65 -9.40 -5.94
C GLY A 69 12.35 -8.83 -5.36
N GLY A 70 12.15 -9.00 -4.05
CA GLY A 70 10.97 -8.51 -3.35
C GLY A 70 11.34 -7.69 -2.12
N HIS A 71 10.50 -6.72 -1.77
CA HIS A 71 10.56 -6.00 -0.50
C HIS A 71 9.17 -5.94 0.10
N ILE A 72 9.04 -6.50 1.30
CA ILE A 72 7.82 -6.45 2.10
C ILE A 72 8.09 -5.84 3.48
N PHE A 73 7.03 -5.56 4.21
CA PHE A 73 7.10 -4.99 5.53
C PHE A 73 6.60 -5.95 6.58
N ALA A 74 7.09 -5.77 7.81
CA ALA A 74 6.63 -6.50 8.97
C ALA A 74 6.10 -5.51 10.00
N TYR A 75 4.88 -5.73 10.49
CA TYR A 75 4.25 -4.88 11.49
C TYR A 75 3.76 -5.74 12.66
N PRO A 76 4.09 -5.39 13.91
CA PRO A 76 3.62 -6.15 15.05
C PRO A 76 2.12 -5.92 15.30
N VAL A 77 1.33 -7.00 15.34
CA VAL A 77 -0.11 -6.96 15.61
C VAL A 77 -0.50 -7.85 16.80
N PRO A 78 -1.63 -7.57 17.47
CA PRO A 78 -2.14 -8.44 18.51
C PRO A 78 -2.77 -9.75 17.98
N ASP A 79 -3.26 -9.75 16.73
CA ASP A 79 -4.04 -10.82 16.08
C ASP A 79 -3.41 -11.28 14.74
N PRO A 80 -2.18 -11.83 14.76
CA PRO A 80 -1.41 -12.18 13.56
C PRO A 80 -2.05 -13.26 12.67
N GLU A 81 -2.91 -14.13 13.22
CA GLU A 81 -3.60 -15.20 12.49
C GLU A 81 -4.51 -14.72 11.35
N ARG A 82 -4.85 -13.44 11.31
CA ARG A 82 -5.67 -12.82 10.26
C ARG A 82 -4.87 -12.46 9.00
N TYR A 83 -3.55 -12.49 9.07
CA TYR A 83 -2.64 -11.96 8.05
C TYR A 83 -1.62 -12.99 7.60
N GLY A 84 -0.82 -12.63 6.58
CA GLY A 84 0.46 -13.29 6.34
C GLY A 84 1.42 -12.98 7.49
N VAL A 85 2.08 -14.00 8.06
CA VAL A 85 2.96 -13.86 9.23
C VAL A 85 4.40 -14.19 8.85
N ILE A 86 5.34 -13.35 9.28
CA ILE A 86 6.79 -13.56 9.08
C ILE A 86 7.41 -14.11 10.35
N GLU A 87 8.11 -15.24 10.26
CA GLU A 87 9.00 -15.73 11.30
C GLU A 87 10.40 -15.12 11.12
N PHE A 88 11.02 -14.70 12.22
CA PHE A 88 12.39 -14.18 12.23
C PHE A 88 13.29 -15.07 13.10
N ASP A 89 14.58 -15.15 12.74
CA ASP A 89 15.60 -15.70 13.62
C ASP A 89 15.99 -14.69 14.73
N ALA A 90 16.94 -15.09 15.58
CA ALA A 90 17.42 -14.26 16.68
C ALA A 90 18.17 -12.99 16.21
N ASP A 91 18.69 -12.98 14.99
CA ASP A 91 19.44 -11.88 14.40
C ASP A 91 18.53 -10.94 13.57
N GLY A 92 17.24 -11.26 13.44
CA GLY A 92 16.25 -10.48 12.71
C GLY A 92 16.15 -10.81 11.22
N THR A 93 16.68 -11.96 10.78
CA THR A 93 16.55 -12.46 9.41
C THR A 93 15.23 -13.21 9.26
N ALA A 94 14.48 -12.94 8.18
CA ALA A 94 13.24 -13.66 7.90
C ALA A 94 13.52 -15.14 7.56
N LEU A 95 12.83 -16.06 8.24
CA LEU A 95 12.99 -17.51 8.10
C LEU A 95 11.84 -18.14 7.30
N SER A 96 10.61 -17.73 7.56
CA SER A 96 9.42 -18.30 6.92
C SER A 96 8.28 -17.29 6.82
N ILE A 97 7.38 -17.52 5.86
CA ILE A 97 6.15 -16.74 5.65
C ILE A 97 4.99 -17.71 5.56
N GLU A 98 3.93 -17.45 6.33
CA GLU A 98 2.72 -18.30 6.34
C GLU A 98 1.46 -17.44 6.19
N GLU A 99 0.55 -17.84 5.29
CA GLU A 99 -0.76 -17.20 5.13
C GLU A 99 -1.72 -17.64 6.22
N LYS A 100 -2.23 -16.69 7.02
CA LYS A 100 -3.30 -16.90 8.02
C LYS A 100 -3.10 -18.17 8.86
N PRO A 101 -1.94 -18.31 9.54
CA PRO A 101 -1.62 -19.52 10.26
C PRO A 101 -2.53 -19.68 11.49
N GLN A 102 -3.01 -20.90 11.75
CA GLN A 102 -3.79 -21.20 12.97
C GLN A 102 -2.96 -21.05 14.25
N LYS A 103 -1.65 -21.22 14.15
CA LYS A 103 -0.69 -21.05 15.25
C LYS A 103 0.46 -20.17 14.76
N PRO A 104 0.29 -18.85 14.79
CA PRO A 104 1.29 -17.90 14.33
C PRO A 104 2.64 -18.13 15.02
N LYS A 105 3.72 -18.21 14.23
CA LYS A 105 5.09 -18.36 14.75
C LYS A 105 5.68 -17.06 15.30
N SER A 106 5.07 -15.94 14.94
CA SER A 106 5.42 -14.62 15.45
C SER A 106 4.19 -13.71 15.49
N ARG A 107 4.36 -12.50 16.02
CA ARG A 107 3.34 -11.43 16.01
C ARG A 107 3.47 -10.47 14.82
N PHE A 108 4.39 -10.74 13.89
CA PHE A 108 4.68 -9.84 12.79
C PHE A 108 3.82 -10.19 11.57
N ALA A 109 2.80 -9.38 11.34
CA ALA A 109 1.98 -9.44 10.14
C ALA A 109 2.67 -8.73 8.97
N ILE A 110 2.31 -9.13 7.75
CA ILE A 110 2.69 -8.46 6.51
C ILE A 110 1.58 -7.46 6.14
N PRO A 111 1.82 -6.15 6.26
CA PRO A 111 0.86 -5.14 5.81
C PRO A 111 0.59 -5.23 4.31
N GLY A 112 -0.54 -4.69 3.86
CA GLY A 112 -0.99 -4.72 2.47
C GLY A 112 -0.22 -3.80 1.51
N VAL A 113 1.11 -3.77 1.59
CA VAL A 113 1.98 -3.04 0.66
C VAL A 113 3.22 -3.87 0.35
N TYR A 114 3.45 -4.09 -0.94
CA TYR A 114 4.46 -5.01 -1.45
C TYR A 114 5.19 -4.37 -2.60
N PHE A 115 6.50 -4.58 -2.68
CA PHE A 115 7.31 -4.13 -3.80
C PHE A 115 8.00 -5.34 -4.42
N TYR A 116 8.01 -5.44 -5.74
CA TYR A 116 8.66 -6.53 -6.44
C TYR A 116 9.34 -6.06 -7.73
N GLY A 117 10.40 -6.77 -8.11
CA GLY A 117 11.08 -6.61 -9.38
C GLY A 117 10.25 -7.09 -10.58
N PRO A 118 10.77 -6.88 -11.80
CA PRO A 118 10.08 -7.21 -13.05
C PRO A 118 9.63 -8.67 -13.19
N ASP A 119 10.33 -9.62 -12.56
CA ASP A 119 10.04 -11.05 -12.64
C ASP A 119 8.76 -11.47 -11.90
N VAL A 120 8.13 -10.56 -11.14
CA VAL A 120 6.93 -10.87 -10.35
C VAL A 120 5.76 -11.39 -11.18
N VAL A 121 5.63 -10.97 -12.44
CA VAL A 121 4.57 -11.45 -13.33
C VAL A 121 4.75 -12.94 -13.61
N ASP A 122 5.97 -13.37 -13.91
CA ASP A 122 6.28 -14.78 -14.18
C ASP A 122 6.17 -15.62 -12.91
N VAL A 123 6.62 -15.09 -11.78
CA VAL A 123 6.43 -15.71 -10.46
C VAL A 123 4.94 -15.91 -10.19
N ALA A 124 4.11 -14.88 -10.35
CA ALA A 124 2.67 -14.93 -10.12
C ALA A 124 1.97 -15.95 -11.03
N LYS A 125 2.34 -16.04 -12.31
CA LYS A 125 1.84 -17.07 -13.25
C LYS A 125 2.20 -18.49 -12.84
N GLY A 126 3.32 -18.67 -12.12
CA GLY A 126 3.77 -19.96 -11.59
C GLY A 126 3.11 -20.39 -10.28
N ILE A 127 2.45 -19.48 -9.56
CA ILE A 127 1.78 -19.78 -8.29
C ILE A 127 0.56 -20.68 -8.51
N LYS A 128 0.42 -21.69 -7.65
CA LYS A 128 -0.77 -22.56 -7.61
C LYS A 128 -1.77 -22.01 -6.59
N PRO A 129 -3.09 -22.14 -6.83
CA PRO A 129 -4.10 -21.77 -5.86
C PRO A 129 -3.88 -22.49 -4.52
N SER A 130 -4.12 -21.78 -3.42
CA SER A 130 -4.07 -22.33 -2.07
C SER A 130 -5.23 -23.32 -1.82
N PRO A 131 -5.28 -24.01 -0.66
CA PRO A 131 -6.45 -24.78 -0.27
C PRO A 131 -7.76 -23.97 -0.23
N ARG A 132 -7.68 -22.64 -0.19
CA ARG A 132 -8.82 -21.71 -0.28
C ARG A 132 -9.24 -21.41 -1.72
N GLY A 133 -8.47 -21.86 -2.71
CA GLY A 133 -8.67 -21.57 -4.12
C GLY A 133 -8.13 -20.21 -4.55
N GLU A 134 -7.36 -19.53 -3.71
CA GLU A 134 -6.84 -18.18 -3.95
C GLU A 134 -5.35 -18.21 -4.36
N LEU A 135 -4.94 -17.31 -5.26
CA LEU A 135 -3.56 -17.01 -5.60
C LEU A 135 -2.97 -16.06 -4.54
N GLU A 136 -2.36 -16.64 -3.51
CA GLU A 136 -1.91 -15.92 -2.32
C GLU A 136 -0.66 -15.07 -2.60
N ILE A 137 -0.67 -13.81 -2.14
CA ILE A 137 0.50 -12.93 -2.22
C ILE A 137 1.68 -13.44 -1.39
N THR A 138 1.39 -14.14 -0.29
CA THR A 138 2.40 -14.79 0.57
C THR A 138 3.17 -15.87 -0.18
N SER A 139 2.56 -16.54 -1.16
CA SER A 139 3.28 -17.52 -2.01
C SER A 139 4.29 -16.82 -2.93
N VAL A 140 3.99 -15.60 -3.40
CA VAL A 140 4.93 -14.76 -4.15
C VAL A 140 6.08 -14.32 -3.24
N SER A 141 5.78 -13.80 -2.04
CA SER A 141 6.83 -13.41 -1.08
C SER A 141 7.71 -14.61 -0.68
N GLU A 142 7.11 -15.78 -0.45
CA GLU A 142 7.84 -17.01 -0.10
C GLU A 142 8.77 -17.46 -1.23
N HIS A 143 8.37 -17.31 -2.50
CA HIS A 143 9.26 -17.56 -3.64
C HIS A 143 10.54 -16.71 -3.54
N TYR A 144 10.39 -15.40 -3.39
CA TYR A 144 11.55 -14.51 -3.25
C TYR A 144 12.37 -14.79 -1.98
N LEU A 145 11.72 -15.22 -0.89
CA LEU A 145 12.41 -15.60 0.35
C LEU A 145 13.31 -16.81 0.13
N ARG A 146 12.79 -17.87 -0.52
CA ARG A 146 13.54 -19.08 -0.83
C ARG A 146 14.70 -18.82 -1.79
N ASP A 147 14.53 -17.87 -2.70
CA ASP A 147 15.59 -17.41 -3.61
C ASP A 147 16.64 -16.52 -2.93
N GLY A 148 16.46 -16.13 -1.65
CA GLY A 148 17.34 -15.19 -0.96
C GLY A 148 17.26 -13.77 -1.51
N ARG A 149 16.20 -13.44 -2.25
CA ARG A 149 15.96 -12.14 -2.89
C ARG A 149 14.82 -11.35 -2.24
N LEU A 150 14.33 -11.78 -1.08
CA LEU A 150 13.33 -11.04 -0.31
C LEU A 150 13.99 -10.20 0.79
N ARG A 151 13.76 -8.89 0.74
CA ARG A 151 14.04 -7.97 1.84
C ARG A 151 12.77 -7.79 2.68
N VAL A 152 12.95 -7.81 4.01
CA VAL A 152 11.88 -7.52 4.97
C VAL A 152 12.29 -6.32 5.81
N SER A 153 11.44 -5.28 5.85
CA SER A 153 11.65 -4.12 6.72
C SER A 153 10.62 -4.08 7.83
N VAL A 154 11.07 -4.06 9.08
CA VAL A 154 10.18 -3.93 10.24
C VAL A 154 9.78 -2.46 10.38
N LEU A 155 8.48 -2.18 10.35
CA LEU A 155 7.95 -0.85 10.56
C LEU A 155 8.09 -0.45 12.03
N ASP A 156 8.54 0.78 12.27
CA ASP A 156 8.75 1.28 13.62
C ASP A 156 7.42 1.56 14.35
N ALA A 157 7.51 1.77 15.66
CA ALA A 157 6.35 2.11 16.49
C ALA A 157 5.75 3.50 16.20
N GLY A 158 6.44 4.34 15.40
CA GLY A 158 5.93 5.63 14.95
C GLY A 158 5.02 5.53 13.72
N THR A 159 4.99 4.35 13.09
CA THR A 159 4.12 4.04 11.97
C THR A 159 2.79 3.48 12.48
N MET A 160 1.69 4.01 11.96
CA MET A 160 0.35 3.50 12.18
C MET A 160 -0.13 2.82 10.90
N TRP A 161 -0.55 1.57 11.05
CA TRP A 161 -1.17 0.78 10.00
C TRP A 161 -2.58 0.37 10.42
N PHE A 162 -3.55 0.61 9.55
CA PHE A 162 -4.92 0.15 9.70
C PHE A 162 -5.32 -0.66 8.47
N ASP A 163 -6.06 -1.74 8.71
CA ASP A 163 -6.77 -2.54 7.72
C ASP A 163 -8.27 -2.37 7.99
N THR A 164 -9.01 -1.81 7.03
CA THR A 164 -10.41 -1.39 7.22
C THR A 164 -11.44 -2.49 6.88
N GLY A 165 -11.02 -3.76 6.96
CA GLY A 165 -11.85 -4.93 6.63
C GLY A 165 -13.05 -5.20 7.55
N THR A 166 -13.15 -4.57 8.73
CA THR A 166 -14.30 -4.68 9.65
C THR A 166 -14.89 -3.31 10.01
N ILE A 167 -16.16 -3.27 10.40
CA ILE A 167 -16.82 -2.02 10.83
C ILE A 167 -16.04 -1.35 11.97
N ASP A 168 -15.61 -2.12 12.97
CA ASP A 168 -14.84 -1.61 14.11
C ASP A 168 -13.50 -1.02 13.65
N SER A 169 -12.74 -1.75 12.82
CA SER A 169 -11.46 -1.24 12.29
C SER A 169 -11.62 0.03 11.44
N MET A 170 -12.71 0.15 10.68
CA MET A 170 -13.03 1.34 9.89
C MET A 170 -13.37 2.53 10.80
N MET A 171 -14.06 2.31 11.92
CA MET A 171 -14.33 3.36 12.91
C MET A 171 -13.02 3.81 13.57
N ASP A 172 -12.18 2.88 14.01
CA ASP A 172 -10.88 3.19 14.63
C ASP A 172 -10.00 4.04 13.70
N ALA A 173 -9.89 3.65 12.42
CA ALA A 173 -9.15 4.41 11.43
C ALA A 173 -9.73 5.82 11.23
N SER A 174 -11.06 5.94 11.18
CA SER A 174 -11.76 7.22 11.02
C SER A 174 -11.53 8.15 12.22
N GLU A 175 -11.56 7.60 13.43
CA GLU A 175 -11.29 8.36 14.65
C GLU A 175 -9.85 8.84 14.72
N TYR A 176 -8.91 7.97 14.34
CA TYR A 176 -7.50 8.31 14.24
C TYR A 176 -7.27 9.48 13.27
N VAL A 177 -7.75 9.36 12.03
CA VAL A 177 -7.60 10.42 11.01
C VAL A 177 -8.20 11.73 11.50
N ARG A 178 -9.44 11.69 12.03
CA ARG A 178 -10.11 12.88 12.56
C ARG A 178 -9.31 13.55 13.67
N ALA A 179 -8.76 12.77 14.61
CA ALA A 179 -8.00 13.31 15.74
C ALA A 179 -6.71 13.99 15.28
N VAL A 180 -5.96 13.36 14.36
CA VAL A 180 -4.70 13.89 13.82
C VAL A 180 -4.95 15.16 13.02
N GLU A 181 -5.91 15.15 12.08
CA GLU A 181 -6.19 16.32 11.24
C GLU A 181 -6.65 17.53 12.07
N ARG A 182 -7.51 17.30 13.07
CA ARG A 182 -7.97 18.37 13.97
C ARG A 182 -6.85 18.98 14.79
N ARG A 183 -5.85 18.18 15.19
CA ARG A 183 -4.77 18.63 16.06
C ARG A 183 -3.66 19.33 15.28
N THR A 184 -3.37 18.87 14.07
CA THR A 184 -2.25 19.36 13.26
C THR A 184 -2.67 20.45 12.27
N GLY A 185 -3.94 20.46 11.86
CA GLY A 185 -4.42 21.28 10.75
C GLY A 185 -4.03 20.74 9.37
N ALA A 186 -3.23 19.66 9.31
CA ALA A 186 -2.85 18.99 8.08
C ALA A 186 -3.89 17.92 7.70
N LYS A 187 -3.95 17.57 6.41
CA LYS A 187 -4.77 16.47 5.90
C LYS A 187 -3.94 15.20 5.69
N ILE A 188 -4.51 14.05 6.05
CA ILE A 188 -3.86 12.75 5.78
C ILE A 188 -4.25 12.30 4.38
N ALA A 189 -3.27 11.83 3.61
CA ALA A 189 -3.45 11.25 2.26
C ALA A 189 -4.21 12.16 1.27
N CYS A 190 -3.91 13.47 1.28
CA CYS A 190 -4.44 14.45 0.32
C CYS A 190 -3.69 14.37 -1.03
N PRO A 191 -4.29 13.81 -2.10
CA PRO A 191 -3.56 13.59 -3.37
C PRO A 191 -3.15 14.89 -4.05
N GLU A 192 -3.97 15.94 -3.95
CA GLU A 192 -3.67 17.25 -4.55
C GLU A 192 -2.46 17.91 -3.91
N GLU A 193 -2.37 17.86 -2.57
CA GLU A 193 -1.21 18.37 -1.84
C GLU A 193 0.04 17.55 -2.15
N ILE A 194 -0.06 16.22 -2.19
CA ILE A 194 1.07 15.36 -2.53
C ILE A 194 1.57 15.70 -3.95
N ALA A 195 0.67 15.76 -4.94
CA ALA A 195 1.02 16.11 -6.31
C ALA A 195 1.68 17.49 -6.41
N TRP A 196 1.17 18.49 -5.69
CA TRP A 196 1.75 19.83 -5.66
C TRP A 196 3.14 19.86 -5.01
N ARG A 197 3.31 19.22 -3.84
CA ARG A 197 4.60 19.16 -3.13
C ARG A 197 5.67 18.37 -3.90
N GLN A 198 5.26 17.36 -4.67
CA GLN A 198 6.14 16.62 -5.56
C GLN A 198 6.39 17.35 -6.90
N GLY A 199 5.76 18.50 -7.12
CA GLY A 199 5.93 19.31 -8.33
C GLY A 199 5.26 18.72 -9.57
N TRP A 200 4.33 17.78 -9.41
CA TRP A 200 3.56 17.18 -10.52
C TRP A 200 2.51 18.15 -11.06
N ILE A 201 2.05 19.08 -10.23
CA ILE A 201 1.13 20.15 -10.60
C ILE A 201 1.62 21.51 -10.09
N THR A 202 1.27 22.57 -10.80
CA THR A 202 1.60 23.96 -10.42
C THR A 202 0.63 24.51 -9.37
N SER A 203 1.00 25.64 -8.75
CA SER A 203 0.12 26.37 -7.84
C SER A 203 -1.20 26.80 -8.50
N ASP A 204 -1.18 27.19 -9.78
CA ASP A 204 -2.39 27.55 -10.53
C ASP A 204 -3.31 26.34 -10.75
N GLN A 205 -2.73 25.17 -11.03
CA GLN A 205 -3.48 23.92 -11.14
C GLN A 205 -4.08 23.53 -9.78
N LEU A 206 -3.33 23.63 -8.68
CA LEU A 206 -3.84 23.37 -7.34
C LEU A 206 -5.01 24.31 -6.99
N ALA A 207 -4.88 25.61 -7.26
CA ALA A 207 -5.95 26.59 -7.02
C ALA A 207 -7.22 26.25 -7.82
N THR A 208 -7.06 25.82 -9.07
CA THR A 208 -8.18 25.41 -9.94
C THR A 208 -8.92 24.20 -9.38
N ILE A 209 -8.19 23.20 -8.85
CA ILE A 209 -8.78 22.01 -8.23
C ILE A 209 -9.48 22.37 -6.92
N ALA A 210 -8.91 23.29 -6.14
CA ALA A 210 -9.42 23.66 -4.81
C ALA A 210 -10.72 24.49 -4.85
N ALA A 211 -10.86 25.41 -5.81
CA ALA A 211 -11.98 26.35 -5.90
C ALA A 211 -13.39 25.70 -5.81
N PRO A 212 -13.74 24.62 -6.55
CA PRO A 212 -15.04 23.99 -6.42
C PRO A 212 -15.26 23.29 -5.07
N LEU A 213 -14.21 23.03 -4.30
CA LEU A 213 -14.23 22.28 -3.04
C LEU A 213 -14.25 23.19 -1.80
N GLU A 214 -14.24 24.51 -1.94
CA GLU A 214 -14.17 25.44 -0.81
C GLU A 214 -15.31 25.23 0.20
N LYS A 215 -16.54 24.98 -0.27
CA LYS A 215 -17.70 24.81 0.60
C LYS A 215 -17.63 23.60 1.54
N SER A 216 -16.79 22.61 1.24
CA SER A 216 -16.59 21.44 2.11
C SER A 216 -15.53 21.67 3.20
N GLY A 217 -14.80 22.79 3.13
CA GLY A 217 -13.60 23.04 3.94
C GLY A 217 -12.33 22.37 3.41
N TYR A 218 -12.44 21.37 2.52
CA TYR A 218 -11.28 20.75 1.87
C TYR A 218 -10.61 21.71 0.89
N GLY A 219 -11.38 22.44 0.07
CA GLY A 219 -10.82 23.47 -0.81
C GLY A 219 -10.16 24.62 -0.03
N SER A 220 -10.73 25.02 1.11
CA SER A 220 -10.11 26.03 1.99
C SER A 220 -8.74 25.58 2.50
N TYR A 221 -8.59 24.29 2.83
CA TYR A 221 -7.30 23.71 3.20
C TYR A 221 -6.29 23.84 2.06
N LEU A 222 -6.65 23.38 0.86
CA LEU A 222 -5.76 23.41 -0.31
C LEU A 222 -5.32 24.84 -0.68
N LEU A 223 -6.24 25.81 -0.65
CA LEU A 223 -5.91 27.22 -0.88
C LEU A 223 -5.01 27.80 0.24
N GLY A 224 -5.16 27.32 1.47
CA GLY A 224 -4.28 27.67 2.58
C GLY A 224 -2.82 27.31 2.31
N LEU A 225 -2.56 26.17 1.66
CA LEU A 225 -1.21 25.71 1.31
C LEU A 225 -0.47 26.70 0.40
N LEU A 226 -1.18 27.42 -0.47
CA LEU A 226 -0.60 28.40 -1.40
C LEU A 226 -0.17 29.71 -0.74
N ASN A 227 -0.67 29.99 0.46
CA ASN A 227 -0.34 31.20 1.23
C ASN A 227 0.71 30.93 2.32
N SER A 228 1.24 29.72 2.38
CA SER A 228 2.17 29.23 3.41
C SER A 228 3.62 29.45 3.04
#